data_AF-A0A640N295-F1
#
_entry.id   AF-A0A640N295-F1
#
_cell.length_a   1.000
_cell.length_b   1.000
_cell.length_c   1.000
_cell.angle_alpha   90.00
_cell.angle_beta   90.00
_cell.angle_gamma   90.00
#
_symmetry.space_group_name_H-M   'P 1'
#
loop_
_entity.id
_entity.type
_entity.pdbx_description
1 polymer ?
#
loop_
_entity_poly.entity_id
_entity_poly.type
_entity_poly.pdbx_seq_one_letter_code
_entity_poly.pdbx_strand_id
1 'polypeptide(L)' 'MKNKYVVVISFMILAIISLTIHASNSKVGANGFLEEPFFFLVPISYVLSLSGIGVLLFGFITSKLKKSNR' A
#
# COMPACT_ATOMS: atom_id res chain seq x y z
N MET A 1 -2.33 4.30 -20.98
CA MET A 1 -3.21 4.04 -19.80
C MET A 1 -3.01 2.67 -19.14
N LYS A 2 -2.30 1.69 -19.73
CA LYS A 2 -2.03 0.39 -19.07
C LYS A 2 -1.00 0.50 -17.94
N ASN A 3 0.09 1.26 -18.14
CA ASN A 3 1.20 1.33 -17.17
C ASN A 3 0.79 1.88 -15.79
N LYS A 4 -0.17 2.81 -15.71
CA LYS A 4 -0.63 3.33 -14.40
C LYS A 4 -1.26 2.24 -13.53
N TYR A 5 -1.98 1.29 -14.13
CA TYR A 5 -2.59 0.18 -13.39
C TYR A 5 -1.52 -0.82 -12.96
N VAL A 6 -0.49 -1.05 -13.78
CA VAL A 6 0.66 -1.86 -13.40
C VAL A 6 1.35 -1.25 -12.16
N VAL A 7 1.61 0.06 -12.16
CA VAL A 7 2.21 0.76 -11.00
C VAL A 7 1.35 0.61 -9.75
N VAL A 8 0.03 0.82 -9.86
CA VAL A 8 -0.89 0.65 -8.73
C VAL A 8 -0.88 -0.78 -8.21
N ILE A 9 -0.96 -1.78 -9.09
CA ILE A 9 -0.93 -3.20 -8.71
C ILE A 9 0.40 -3.54 -8.04
N SER A 10 1.53 -3.07 -8.56
CA SER A 10 2.84 -3.25 -7.93
C SER A 10 2.89 -2.66 -6.53
N PHE A 11 2.39 -1.44 -6.32
CA PHE A 11 2.35 -0.83 -4.98
C PHE A 11 1.45 -1.60 -4.01
N MET A 12 0.30 -2.09 -4.46
CA MET A 12 -0.58 -2.92 -3.64
C MET A 12 0.07 -4.23 -3.25
N ILE A 13 0.73 -4.91 -4.20
CA ILE A 13 1.45 -6.16 -3.93
C ILE A 13 2.58 -5.93 -2.94
N LEU A 14 3.41 -4.89 -3.13
CA LEU A 14 4.50 -4.58 -2.20
C LEU A 14 4.00 -4.22 -0.80
N ALA A 15 2.88 -3.50 -0.69
CA ALA A 15 2.27 -3.19 0.59
C ALA A 15 1.80 -4.45 1.33
N ILE A 16 1.10 -5.36 0.61
CA ILE A 16 0.64 -6.64 1.16
C ILE A 16 1.83 -7.49 1.60
N ILE A 17 2.86 -7.63 0.76
CA ILE A 17 4.08 -8.39 1.11
C ILE A 17 4.73 -7.81 2.37
N SER A 18 4.86 -6.48 2.46
CA SER A 18 5.47 -5.82 3.62
C SER A 18 4.69 -6.13 4.91
N LEU A 19 3.37 -6.05 4.86
CA LEU A 19 2.51 -6.36 6.01
C LEU A 19 2.54 -7.85 6.37
N THR A 20 2.52 -8.73 5.37
CA THR A 20 2.60 -10.18 5.57
C THR A 20 3.92 -10.58 6.22
N ILE A 21 5.05 -10.00 5.79
CA ILE A 21 6.36 -10.26 6.41
C ILE A 21 6.34 -9.82 7.86
N HIS A 22 5.90 -8.60 8.16
CA HIS A 22 5.79 -8.13 9.53
C HIS A 22 4.90 -9.06 10.38
N ALA A 23 3.66 -9.29 9.95
CA ALA A 23 2.69 -10.10 10.69
C ALA A 23 3.14 -11.55 10.89
N SER A 24 3.81 -12.16 9.91
CA SER A 24 4.25 -13.56 9.96
C SER A 24 5.49 -13.77 10.83
N ASN A 25 6.23 -12.71 11.13
CA ASN A 25 7.43 -12.78 11.98
C ASN A 25 7.20 -12.20 13.38
N SER A 26 6.10 -11.47 13.60
CA SER A 26 5.70 -11.00 14.92
C SER A 26 5.28 -12.17 15.82
N LYS A 27 5.75 -12.16 17.07
CA LYS A 27 5.46 -13.21 18.06
C LYS A 27 5.41 -12.62 19.47
N VAL A 28 4.76 -13.31 20.40
CA VAL A 28 4.81 -12.95 21.82
C VAL A 28 6.03 -13.60 22.45
N GLY A 29 6.92 -12.79 23.01
CA GLY A 29 8.12 -13.22 23.72
C GLY A 29 7.78 -13.90 25.05
N ALA A 30 8.77 -14.60 25.63
CA ALA A 30 8.59 -15.32 26.91
C ALA A 30 8.26 -14.40 28.10
N ASN A 31 8.57 -13.11 27.97
CA ASN A 31 8.23 -12.04 28.91
C ASN A 31 6.79 -11.48 28.72
N GLY A 32 6.02 -12.05 27.79
CA GLY A 32 4.65 -11.62 27.48
C GLY A 32 4.56 -10.38 26.59
N PHE A 33 5.69 -9.81 26.14
CA PHE A 33 5.70 -8.65 25.24
C PHE A 33 5.66 -9.10 23.78
N LEU A 34 5.07 -8.25 22.93
CA LEU A 34 5.08 -8.48 21.49
C LEU A 34 6.46 -8.12 20.92
N GLU A 35 7.11 -9.10 20.30
CA GLU A 35 8.33 -8.93 19.53
C GLU A 35 7.94 -8.72 18.07
N GLU A 36 8.20 -7.53 17.55
CA GLU A 36 7.80 -7.10 16.20
C GLU A 36 9.02 -6.85 15.31
N PRO A 37 9.68 -7.92 14.82
CA PRO A 37 10.72 -7.76 13.82
C PRO A 37 10.14 -7.07 12.58
N PHE A 38 10.95 -6.21 11.98
CA PHE A 38 10.56 -5.42 10.80
C PHE A 38 9.35 -4.50 11.00
N PHE A 39 9.13 -3.97 12.22
CA PHE A 39 8.07 -2.98 12.50
C PHE A 39 8.05 -1.80 11.50
N PHE A 40 9.22 -1.40 10.98
CA PHE A 40 9.34 -0.36 9.95
C PHE A 40 8.59 -0.69 8.63
N LEU A 41 8.27 -1.95 8.34
CA LEU A 41 7.48 -2.34 7.18
C LEU A 41 6.02 -1.91 7.28
N VAL A 42 5.50 -1.72 8.49
CA VAL A 42 4.12 -1.25 8.73
C VAL A 42 3.91 0.15 8.14
N PRO A 43 4.65 1.21 8.52
CA PRO A 43 4.50 2.53 7.90
C PRO A 43 4.80 2.53 6.40
N ILE A 44 5.76 1.72 5.93
CA ILE A 44 6.04 1.58 4.49
C ILE A 44 4.83 1.02 3.74
N SER A 45 4.17 0.00 4.29
CA SER A 45 2.97 -0.60 3.68
C SER A 45 1.83 0.41 3.53
N TYR A 46 1.66 1.33 4.49
CA TYR A 46 0.70 2.42 4.39
C TYR A 46 1.06 3.43 3.31
N VAL A 47 2.31 3.87 3.24
CA VAL A 47 2.78 4.81 2.20
C VAL A 47 2.54 4.24 0.81
N LEU A 48 2.87 2.96 0.59
CA LEU A 48 2.66 2.28 -0.68
C LEU A 48 1.17 2.16 -1.03
N SER A 49 0.33 1.75 -0.06
CA SER A 49 -1.11 1.60 -0.25
C SER A 49 -1.77 2.96 -0.58
N LEU A 50 -1.45 3.99 0.21
CA LEU A 50 -1.98 5.35 0.00
C LEU A 50 -1.52 5.93 -1.33
N SER A 51 -0.28 5.68 -1.74
CA SER A 51 0.25 6.10 -3.04
C SER A 51 -0.53 5.46 -4.20
N GLY A 52 -0.81 4.15 -4.12
CA GLY A 52 -1.62 3.46 -5.12
C GLY A 52 -3.06 3.98 -5.19
N ILE A 53 -3.69 4.21 -4.04
CA ILE A 53 -5.04 4.80 -3.95
C ILE A 53 -5.04 6.21 -4.54
N GLY A 54 -4.03 7.03 -4.23
CA GLY A 54 -3.89 8.39 -4.73
C GLY A 54 -3.84 8.45 -6.26
N VAL A 55 -3.07 7.55 -6.90
CA VAL A 55 -3.01 7.45 -8.37
C VAL A 55 -4.37 7.08 -8.97
N LEU A 56 -5.13 6.18 -8.34
CA LEU A 56 -6.47 5.82 -8.79
C LEU A 56 -7.45 6.99 -8.69
N LEU A 57 -7.48 7.67 -7.54
CA LEU A 57 -8.35 8.82 -7.30
C LEU A 57 -8.02 9.98 -8.26
N PHE A 58 -6.75 10.31 -8.41
CA PHE A 58 -6.32 11.36 -9.33
C PHE A 58 -6.70 11.05 -10.78
N GLY A 59 -6.52 9.80 -11.19
CA GLY A 59 -6.94 9.33 -12.51
C GLY A 59 -8.45 9.40 -12.72
N PHE A 60 -9.24 9.11 -11.69
CA PHE A 60 -10.70 9.20 -11.73
C PHE A 60 -11.18 10.65 -11.83
N ILE A 61 -10.66 11.54 -10.97
CA ILE A 61 -11.01 12.97 -10.95
C ILE A 61 -10.69 13.60 -12.31
N THR A 62 -9.48 13.40 -12.82
CA THR A 62 -9.06 13.95 -14.12
C THR A 62 -9.95 13.46 -15.26
N SER A 63 -10.37 12.19 -15.24
CA SER A 63 -11.28 11.63 -16.24
C SER A 63 -12.67 12.30 -16.20
N LYS A 64 -13.22 12.53 -15.00
CA LYS A 64 -14.50 13.22 -14.80
C LYS A 64 -14.44 14.68 -15.25
N LEU A 65 -13.38 15.40 -14.89
CA LEU A 65 -13.17 16.79 -15.30
C LEU A 65 -13.05 16.91 -16.83
N LYS A 66 -12.27 16.02 -17.47
CA LYS A 66 -12.12 16.01 -18.93
C LYS A 66 -13.44 15.70 -19.65
N LYS A 67 -14.31 14.88 -19.07
CA LYS A 67 -15.65 14.60 -19.61
C LYS A 67 -16.63 15.77 -19.46
N SER A 68 -16.45 16.61 -18.44
CA SER A 68 -17.30 17.80 -18.22
C SER A 68 -16.95 18.97 -19.13
N ASN A 69 -15.70 19.06 -19.60
CA ASN A 69 -15.20 20.14 -20.46
C ASN A 69 -15.38 19.85 -21.97
N ARG A 70 -16.17 18.84 -22.36
CA ARG A 70 -16.36 18.39 -23.74
C ARG A 70 -17.84 18.32 -24.07
#